data_AF-A0A8J2NQ11-F1
#
_entry.id   AF-A0A8J2NQ11-F1
#
_cell.length_a   1.000
_cell.length_b   1.000
_cell.length_c   1.000
_cell.angle_alpha   90.00
_cell.angle_beta   90.00
_cell.angle_gamma   90.00
#
_symmetry.space_group_name_H-M   'P 1'
#
loop_
_entity.id
_entity.type
_entity.pdbx_description
1 polymer ?
#
loop_
_entity_poly.entity_id
_entity_poly.type
_entity_poly.pdbx_seq_one_letter_code
_entity_poly.pdbx_strand_id
1 'polypeptide(L)'
;MSYNATEVGHAIGFAVAEFVKSGALGGRRVGGRRGGGRHGGGHGGVHKRPKLCYHCGSEEHANRDCPHKGEPRPRSVGRDAQQAPAAPPVVYGYRAIWDSTIGGFAFVPSSAPAQPGPAQQHVEATERQMLDAEERAIEERMADLQGRLDEIRSRQQELDQQEQAIESETEDGRQGED
;
A
#
# COMPACT_ATOMS: atom_id res chain seq x y z
N MET A 1 38.98 -16.71 28.64
CA MET A 1 38.56 -15.62 27.72
C MET A 1 37.48 -14.83 28.44
N SER A 2 37.81 -13.66 28.99
CA SER A 2 36.83 -12.83 29.71
C SER A 2 36.07 -11.99 28.68
N TYR A 3 34.80 -12.30 28.47
CA TYR A 3 33.95 -11.50 27.60
C TYR A 3 33.71 -10.13 28.24
N ASN A 4 34.14 -9.08 27.57
CA ASN A 4 33.86 -7.71 28.00
C ASN A 4 32.36 -7.47 27.83
N ALA A 5 31.66 -7.34 28.96
CA ALA A 5 30.22 -7.07 28.98
C ALA A 5 29.84 -5.84 28.15
N THR A 6 30.77 -4.90 28.00
CA THR A 6 30.61 -3.68 27.19
C THR A 6 30.51 -3.98 25.69
N GLU A 7 31.32 -4.92 25.16
CA GLU A 7 31.28 -5.29 23.73
C GLU A 7 30.02 -6.08 23.40
N VAL A 8 29.63 -6.98 24.31
CA VAL A 8 28.36 -7.73 24.19
C VAL A 8 27.17 -6.78 24.24
N GLY A 9 27.18 -5.80 25.16
CA GLY A 9 26.13 -4.78 25.25
C GLY A 9 26.03 -3.91 23.99
N HIS A 10 27.17 -3.56 23.38
CA HIS A 10 27.19 -2.76 22.16
C HIS A 10 26.67 -3.54 20.94
N ALA A 11 27.04 -4.81 20.81
CA ALA A 11 26.58 -5.68 19.73
C ALA A 11 25.06 -5.92 19.79
N ILE A 12 24.54 -6.19 20.99
CA ILE A 12 23.10 -6.37 21.22
C ILE A 12 22.35 -5.05 20.97
N GLY A 13 22.90 -3.93 21.46
CA GLY A 13 22.30 -2.61 21.27
C GLY A 13 22.16 -2.21 19.81
N PHE A 14 23.17 -2.52 18.98
CA PHE A 14 23.13 -2.23 17.54
C PHE A 14 22.10 -3.09 16.80
N ALA A 15 22.04 -4.39 17.14
CA ALA A 15 21.06 -5.32 16.56
C ALA A 15 19.61 -4.94 16.91
N VAL A 16 19.34 -4.56 18.16
CA VAL A 16 18.00 -4.11 18.59
C VAL A 16 17.64 -2.77 17.94
N ALA A 17 18.59 -1.85 17.81
CA ALA A 17 18.35 -0.57 17.16
C ALA A 17 18.01 -0.73 15.66
N GLU A 18 18.70 -1.62 14.94
CA GLU A 18 18.35 -1.95 13.55
C GLU A 18 16.97 -2.61 13.44
N PHE A 19 16.66 -3.54 14.34
CA PHE A 19 15.38 -4.26 14.34
C PHE A 19 14.18 -3.35 14.63
N VAL A 20 14.36 -2.31 15.45
CA VAL A 20 13.32 -1.28 15.67
C VAL A 20 13.19 -0.36 14.45
N LYS A 21 14.29 -0.06 13.76
CA LYS A 21 14.31 0.82 12.58
C LYS A 21 13.71 0.19 11.33
N SER A 22 13.72 -1.15 11.24
CA SER A 22 13.12 -1.90 10.13
C SER A 22 11.59 -2.01 10.18
N GLY A 23 10.94 -1.50 11.23
CA GLY A 23 9.46 -1.43 11.29
C GLY A 23 8.75 -2.79 11.38
N ALA A 24 9.47 -3.87 11.70
CA ALA A 24 8.95 -5.24 11.70
C ALA A 24 7.98 -5.57 12.86
N LEU A 25 7.85 -4.69 13.86
CA LEU A 25 6.88 -4.86 14.95
C LEU A 25 5.83 -3.76 14.91
N GLY A 26 4.86 -3.94 14.01
CA GLY A 26 3.52 -3.38 14.18
C GLY A 26 3.00 -3.74 15.57
N GLY A 27 2.89 -2.72 16.42
CA GLY A 27 2.70 -2.88 17.85
C GLY A 27 1.41 -3.61 18.23
N ARG A 28 1.55 -4.67 19.02
CA ARG A 28 0.53 -5.09 20.00
C ARG A 28 1.04 -4.73 21.39
N ARG A 29 0.68 -3.55 21.89
CA ARG A 29 0.75 -3.28 23.33
C ARG A 29 -0.50 -3.84 24.00
N VAL A 30 -0.32 -4.95 24.69
CA VAL A 30 -1.25 -5.46 25.69
C VAL A 30 -0.82 -4.92 27.05
N GLY A 31 -1.73 -4.27 27.77
CA GLY A 31 -1.74 -4.22 29.24
C GLY A 31 -1.24 -2.95 29.91
N GLY A 32 -2.18 -2.16 30.44
CA GLY A 32 -1.90 -1.08 31.41
C GLY A 32 -3.15 -0.29 31.80
N ARG A 33 -3.90 -0.78 32.79
CA ARG A 33 -5.09 -0.14 33.38
C ARG A 33 -4.73 1.15 34.12
N ARG A 34 -5.43 2.26 33.81
CA ARG A 34 -6.08 3.24 34.73
C ARG A 34 -6.19 4.61 34.03
N GLY A 35 -7.43 5.07 33.85
CA GLY A 35 -7.69 6.47 33.48
C GLY A 35 -8.93 6.60 32.61
N GLY A 36 -10.05 6.99 33.21
CA GLY A 36 -11.26 7.34 32.48
C GLY A 36 -11.03 8.55 31.57
N GLY A 37 -11.71 8.56 30.43
CA GLY A 37 -11.66 9.68 29.49
C GLY A 37 -12.58 9.41 28.31
N ARG A 38 -13.78 10.00 28.36
CA ARG A 38 -14.77 10.01 27.29
C ARG A 38 -14.25 10.79 26.08
N HIS A 39 -13.55 10.22 25.11
CA HIS A 39 -13.37 10.92 23.82
C HIS A 39 -13.32 9.97 22.61
N GLY A 40 -14.36 10.07 21.79
CA GLY A 40 -14.37 10.10 20.32
C GLY A 40 -13.45 9.16 19.55
N GLY A 41 -14.06 8.17 18.89
CA GLY A 41 -13.42 7.44 17.81
C GLY A 41 -13.13 8.34 16.58
N GLY A 42 -12.19 7.88 15.76
CA GLY A 42 -12.11 8.32 14.36
C GLY A 42 -10.70 8.54 13.82
N HIS A 43 -10.13 7.49 13.25
CA HIS A 43 -9.27 7.51 12.05
C HIS A 43 -8.01 8.39 12.08
N GLY A 44 -6.92 7.83 12.63
CA GLY A 44 -5.54 8.23 12.35
C GLY A 44 -5.06 7.79 10.97
N GLY A 45 -5.82 8.09 9.92
CA GLY A 45 -5.32 8.03 8.55
C GLY A 45 -4.32 9.17 8.37
N VAL A 46 -3.09 8.86 8.00
CA VAL A 46 -2.10 9.82 7.49
C VAL A 46 -2.65 10.36 6.16
N HIS A 47 -3.69 11.20 6.24
CA HIS A 47 -4.09 12.02 5.15
C HIS A 47 -2.94 13.00 4.96
N LYS A 48 -2.19 12.84 3.88
CA LYS A 48 -1.42 13.92 3.25
C LYS A 48 -2.43 15.01 2.90
N ARG A 49 -2.90 15.74 3.91
CA ARG A 49 -3.83 16.85 3.74
C ARG A 49 -3.07 17.89 2.92
N PRO A 50 -3.68 18.43 1.86
CA PRO A 50 -3.00 19.43 1.06
C PRO A 50 -2.59 20.59 1.96
N LYS A 51 -1.40 21.16 1.75
CA LYS A 51 -0.86 22.32 2.48
C LYS A 51 -1.64 23.63 2.18
N LEU A 52 -2.88 23.50 1.71
CA LEU A 52 -3.73 24.60 1.30
C LEU A 52 -4.57 25.07 2.50
N CYS A 53 -4.67 26.36 2.68
CA CYS A 53 -5.59 26.99 3.62
C CYS A 53 -7.04 26.63 3.28
N TYR A 54 -7.75 26.03 4.24
CA TYR A 54 -9.17 25.68 4.05
C TYR A 54 -10.12 26.88 3.93
N HIS A 55 -9.65 28.11 4.17
CA HIS A 55 -10.47 29.32 4.08
C HIS A 55 -10.38 30.00 2.71
N CYS A 56 -9.17 30.17 2.18
CA CYS A 56 -8.92 30.88 0.92
C CYS A 56 -8.27 30.02 -0.16
N GLY A 57 -7.80 28.81 0.16
CA GLY A 57 -7.13 27.91 -0.78
C GLY A 57 -5.67 28.24 -1.08
N SER A 58 -5.02 29.14 -0.35
CA SER A 58 -3.58 29.45 -0.54
C SER A 58 -2.66 28.38 0.06
N GLU A 59 -1.51 28.10 -0.58
CA GLU A 59 -0.47 27.18 -0.08
C GLU A 59 0.47 27.82 0.95
N GLU A 60 0.40 29.15 1.11
CA GLU A 60 1.36 29.91 1.91
C GLU A 60 1.13 29.76 3.42
N HIS A 61 -0.11 29.47 3.83
CA HIS A 61 -0.49 29.40 5.24
C HIS A 61 -1.49 28.29 5.53
N ALA A 62 -1.50 27.82 6.76
CA ALA A 62 -2.54 26.94 7.26
C ALA A 62 -3.80 27.72 7.61
N ASN A 63 -4.96 27.05 7.68
CA ASN A 63 -6.24 27.68 8.04
C ASN A 63 -6.22 28.39 9.41
N ARG A 64 -5.27 28.06 10.29
CA ARG A 64 -5.10 28.74 11.58
C ARG A 64 -4.47 30.13 11.45
N ASP A 65 -3.65 30.31 10.41
CA ASP A 65 -2.85 31.51 10.15
C ASP A 65 -3.39 32.30 8.96
N CYS A 66 -4.67 32.08 8.59
CA CYS A 66 -5.27 32.78 7.47
C CYS A 66 -5.52 34.26 7.81
N PRO A 67 -4.98 35.21 7.03
CA PRO A 67 -5.21 36.64 7.27
C PRO A 67 -6.69 37.03 7.07
N HIS A 68 -7.46 36.22 6.33
CA HIS A 68 -8.87 36.45 6.03
C HIS A 68 -9.84 35.73 6.99
N LYS A 69 -9.39 35.33 8.18
CA LYS A 69 -10.19 34.51 9.13
C LYS A 69 -11.47 35.19 9.66
N GLY A 70 -11.64 36.49 9.42
CA GLY A 70 -12.84 37.27 9.81
C GLY A 70 -13.76 37.63 8.65
N GLU A 71 -13.37 37.35 7.40
CA GLU A 71 -14.17 37.70 6.23
C GLU A 71 -15.11 36.54 5.87
N PRO A 72 -16.32 36.85 5.34
CA PRO A 72 -17.17 35.80 4.79
C PRO A 72 -16.38 35.05 3.71
N ARG A 73 -16.30 33.73 3.86
CA ARG A 73 -15.54 32.87 2.95
C ARG A 73 -15.88 33.23 1.50
N PRO A 74 -14.89 33.53 0.64
CA PRO A 74 -15.15 33.61 -0.78
C PRO A 74 -15.73 32.26 -1.17
N ARG A 75 -16.95 32.26 -1.70
CA ARG A 75 -17.61 31.03 -2.17
C ARG A 75 -16.61 30.33 -3.07
N SER A 76 -16.16 29.16 -2.64
CA SER A 76 -15.10 28.41 -3.30
C SER A 76 -15.51 28.11 -4.74
N VAL A 77 -15.01 28.92 -5.67
CA VAL A 77 -15.26 28.81 -7.12
C VAL A 77 -14.76 27.46 -7.69
N GLY A 78 -14.04 26.68 -6.89
CA GLY A 78 -13.41 25.42 -7.30
C GLY A 78 -14.23 24.14 -7.13
N ARG A 79 -15.44 24.16 -6.54
CA ARG A 79 -16.26 22.93 -6.42
C ARG A 79 -17.47 22.89 -7.34
N ASP A 80 -18.06 24.03 -7.66
CA ASP A 80 -19.20 24.10 -8.59
C ASP A 80 -18.75 23.91 -10.06
N ALA A 81 -17.47 24.12 -10.37
CA ALA A 81 -16.89 23.86 -11.70
C ALA A 81 -16.71 22.36 -12.03
N GLN A 82 -16.88 21.45 -11.06
CA GLN A 82 -16.84 20.01 -11.27
C GLN A 82 -18.23 19.36 -11.28
N GLN A 83 -19.29 20.16 -11.11
CA GLN A 83 -20.62 19.72 -11.47
C GLN A 83 -20.66 19.68 -13.00
N ALA A 84 -20.22 18.56 -13.58
CA ALA A 84 -20.38 18.33 -15.01
C ALA A 84 -21.85 18.63 -15.36
N PRO A 85 -22.12 19.50 -16.34
CA PRO A 85 -23.48 19.78 -16.75
C PRO A 85 -24.18 18.45 -17.03
N ALA A 86 -25.47 18.36 -16.68
CA ALA A 86 -26.28 17.16 -16.87
C ALA A 86 -25.95 16.52 -18.23
N ALA A 87 -25.55 15.25 -18.20
CA ALA A 87 -25.00 14.58 -19.38
C ALA A 87 -25.92 14.83 -20.59
N PRO A 88 -25.39 15.30 -21.73
CA PRO A 88 -26.19 15.59 -22.89
C PRO A 88 -26.90 14.31 -23.37
N PRO A 89 -28.06 14.42 -24.03
CA PRO A 89 -28.75 13.25 -24.56
C PRO A 89 -27.83 12.45 -25.48
N VAL A 90 -27.87 11.13 -25.34
CA VAL A 90 -27.08 10.21 -26.18
C VAL A 90 -27.62 10.28 -27.60
N VAL A 91 -26.80 10.76 -28.53
CA VAL A 91 -27.09 10.74 -29.97
C VAL A 91 -26.40 9.53 -30.58
N TYR A 92 -27.18 8.58 -31.12
CA TYR A 92 -26.63 7.39 -31.76
C TYR A 92 -25.65 7.76 -32.89
N GLY A 93 -24.47 7.15 -32.89
CA GLY A 93 -23.42 7.40 -33.87
C GLY A 93 -22.54 8.62 -33.57
N TYR A 94 -22.73 9.31 -32.43
CA TYR A 94 -21.90 10.43 -32.02
C TYR A 94 -21.48 10.28 -30.55
N ARG A 95 -20.25 10.70 -30.23
CA ARG A 95 -19.79 10.81 -28.84
C ARG A 95 -19.73 12.29 -28.46
N ALA A 96 -20.38 12.64 -27.35
CA ALA A 96 -20.23 13.95 -26.75
C ALA A 96 -18.90 14.01 -25.97
N ILE A 97 -18.07 15.00 -26.30
CA ILE A 97 -16.81 15.29 -25.61
C ILE A 97 -16.90 16.72 -25.10
N TRP A 98 -16.64 16.92 -23.80
CA TRP A 98 -16.57 18.26 -23.23
C TRP A 98 -15.31 18.97 -23.74
N ASP A 99 -15.49 20.13 -24.36
CA ASP A 99 -14.42 21.02 -24.79
C ASP A 99 -14.39 22.25 -23.89
N SER A 100 -13.36 22.34 -23.06
CA SER A 100 -13.15 23.46 -22.13
C SER A 100 -12.88 24.79 -22.84
N THR A 101 -12.37 24.75 -24.07
CA THR A 101 -12.06 25.94 -24.87
C THR A 101 -13.34 26.67 -25.27
N ILE A 102 -14.39 25.90 -25.56
CA ILE A 102 -15.68 26.40 -26.02
C ILE A 102 -16.70 26.46 -24.87
N GLY A 103 -16.37 25.87 -23.72
CA GLY A 103 -17.29 25.76 -22.58
C GLY A 103 -18.54 24.94 -22.90
N GLY A 104 -18.41 23.91 -23.74
CA GLY A 104 -19.55 23.15 -24.26
C GLY A 104 -19.19 21.73 -24.72
N PHE A 105 -20.20 20.95 -25.09
CA PHE A 105 -20.00 19.61 -25.67
C PHE A 105 -19.86 19.69 -27.19
N ALA A 106 -18.79 19.10 -27.71
CA ALA A 106 -18.63 18.81 -29.13
C ALA A 106 -19.13 17.39 -29.43
N PHE A 107 -19.94 17.24 -30.46
CA PHE A 107 -20.38 15.93 -30.95
C PHE A 107 -19.46 15.48 -32.07
N VAL A 108 -18.59 14.53 -31.76
CA VAL A 108 -17.71 13.93 -32.76
C VAL A 108 -18.42 12.70 -33.29
N PRO A 109 -18.57 12.54 -34.63
CA PRO A 109 -19.08 11.29 -35.18
C PRO A 109 -18.23 10.17 -34.63
N SER A 110 -18.90 9.16 -34.09
CA SER A 110 -18.29 7.90 -33.69
C SER A 110 -17.91 7.16 -34.97
N SER A 111 -17.01 7.73 -35.77
CA SER A 111 -16.47 7.06 -36.94
C SER A 111 -15.88 5.74 -36.47
N ALA A 112 -16.15 4.69 -37.27
CA ALA A 112 -15.63 3.35 -37.03
C ALA A 112 -14.15 3.42 -36.63
N PRO A 113 -13.70 2.59 -35.66
CA PRO A 113 -12.33 2.64 -35.17
C PRO A 113 -11.39 2.64 -36.38
N ALA A 114 -10.66 3.73 -36.56
CA ALA A 114 -9.66 3.80 -37.61
C ALA A 114 -8.72 2.63 -37.39
N GLN A 115 -8.59 1.76 -38.40
CA GLN A 115 -7.65 0.64 -38.36
C GLN A 115 -6.29 1.22 -37.95
N PRO A 116 -5.67 0.73 -36.86
CA PRO A 116 -4.37 1.23 -36.44
C PRO A 116 -3.41 1.09 -37.60
N GLY A 117 -2.66 2.16 -37.90
CA GLY A 117 -1.67 2.13 -38.97
C GLY A 117 -0.62 1.03 -38.69
N PRO A 118 0.12 0.56 -39.71
CA PRO A 118 1.11 -0.52 -39.54
C PRO A 118 2.16 -0.21 -38.46
N ALA A 119 2.48 1.08 -38.25
CA ALA A 119 3.36 1.50 -37.15
C ALA A 119 2.74 1.26 -35.76
N GLN A 120 1.44 1.50 -35.58
CA GLN A 120 0.75 1.22 -34.31
C GLN A 120 0.66 -0.29 -34.06
N GLN A 121 0.43 -1.09 -35.10
CA GLN A 121 0.38 -2.56 -34.97
C GLN A 121 1.71 -3.14 -34.46
N HIS A 122 2.86 -2.59 -34.88
CA HIS A 122 4.16 -3.04 -34.39
C HIS A 122 4.37 -2.70 -32.90
N VAL A 123 3.92 -1.52 -32.46
CA VAL A 123 4.01 -1.12 -31.04
C VAL A 123 3.14 -2.04 -30.18
N GLU A 124 1.89 -2.27 -30.58
CA GLU A 124 0.97 -3.17 -29.89
C GLU A 124 1.49 -4.62 -29.85
N ALA A 125 2.09 -5.10 -30.94
CA ALA A 125 2.70 -6.43 -30.97
C ALA A 125 3.90 -6.53 -30.00
N THR A 126 4.73 -5.48 -29.93
CA THR A 126 5.87 -5.42 -29.02
C THR A 126 5.41 -5.37 -27.56
N GLU A 127 4.37 -4.59 -27.26
CA GLU A 127 3.79 -4.49 -25.92
C GLU A 127 3.22 -5.84 -25.47
N ARG A 128 2.50 -6.55 -26.35
CA ARG A 128 2.04 -7.92 -26.06
C ARG A 128 3.18 -8.87 -25.78
N GLN A 129 4.26 -8.82 -26.55
CA GLN A 129 5.44 -9.66 -26.31
C GLN A 129 6.10 -9.37 -24.97
N MET A 130 6.15 -8.11 -24.54
CA MET A 130 6.68 -7.76 -23.22
C MET A 130 5.78 -8.26 -22.09
N LEU A 131 4.46 -8.11 -22.22
CA LEU A 131 3.50 -8.62 -21.23
C LEU A 131 3.56 -10.15 -21.11
N ASP A 132 3.63 -10.87 -22.23
CA ASP A 132 3.79 -12.33 -22.24
C ASP A 132 5.11 -12.76 -21.58
N ALA A 133 6.19 -11.98 -21.76
CA ALA A 133 7.46 -12.24 -21.11
C ALA A 133 7.42 -11.97 -19.60
N GLU A 134 6.75 -10.90 -19.18
CA GLU A 134 6.52 -10.58 -17.77
C GLU A 134 5.66 -11.65 -17.09
N GLU A 135 4.60 -12.14 -17.74
CA GLU A 135 3.75 -13.20 -17.21
C GLU A 135 4.55 -14.48 -16.95
N ARG A 136 5.38 -14.91 -17.90
CA ARG A 136 6.27 -16.08 -17.70
C ARG A 136 7.26 -15.87 -16.56
N ALA A 137 7.82 -14.67 -16.42
CA ALA A 137 8.74 -14.36 -15.31
C ALA A 137 8.03 -14.36 -13.95
N ILE A 138 6.76 -13.96 -13.91
CA ILE A 138 5.93 -14.03 -12.70
C ILE A 138 5.61 -15.49 -12.36
N GLU A 139 5.26 -16.32 -13.34
CA GLU A 139 5.02 -17.76 -13.15
C GLU A 139 6.26 -18.47 -12.61
N GLU A 140 7.44 -18.19 -13.16
CA GLU A 140 8.71 -18.76 -12.67
C GLU A 140 8.98 -18.36 -11.21
N ARG A 141 8.76 -17.09 -10.85
CA ARG A 141 8.89 -16.64 -9.45
C ARG A 141 7.88 -17.30 -8.52
N MET A 142 6.65 -17.53 -8.97
CA MET A 142 5.66 -18.24 -8.16
C MET A 142 6.05 -19.69 -7.93
N ALA A 143 6.61 -20.37 -8.94
CA ALA A 143 7.11 -21.74 -8.81
C ALA A 143 8.29 -21.82 -7.82
N ASP A 144 9.25 -20.89 -7.87
CA ASP A 144 10.35 -20.81 -6.88
C ASP A 144 9.83 -20.61 -5.45
N LEU A 145 8.88 -19.70 -5.26
CA LEU A 145 8.27 -19.46 -3.95
C LEU A 145 7.52 -20.70 -3.43
N GLN A 146 6.82 -21.44 -4.30
CA GLN A 146 6.20 -22.70 -3.92
C GLN A 146 7.23 -23.74 -3.48
N GLY A 147 8.33 -23.89 -4.23
CA GLY A 147 9.43 -24.77 -3.85
C GLY A 147 10.03 -24.43 -2.49
N ARG A 148 10.22 -23.14 -2.19
CA ARG A 148 10.68 -22.66 -0.87
C ARG A 148 9.69 -22.98 0.26
N LEU A 149 8.40 -22.85 0.00
CA LEU A 149 7.37 -23.19 1.01
C LEU A 149 7.35 -24.70 1.31
N ASP A 150 7.53 -25.53 0.30
CA ASP A 150 7.61 -26.98 0.48
C ASP A 150 8.91 -27.38 1.21
N GLU A 151 10.03 -26.72 0.95
CA GLU A 151 11.27 -26.91 1.72
C GLU A 151 11.08 -26.56 3.20
N ILE A 152 10.45 -25.41 3.49
CA ILE A 152 10.14 -25.00 4.88
C ILE A 152 9.23 -26.04 5.55
N ARG A 153 8.21 -26.54 4.85
CA ARG A 153 7.31 -27.58 5.37
C ARG A 153 8.08 -28.87 5.67
N SER A 154 8.98 -29.29 4.79
CA SER A 154 9.82 -30.48 5.00
C SER A 154 10.70 -30.33 6.24
N ARG A 155 11.37 -29.18 6.40
CA ARG A 155 12.18 -28.91 7.60
C ARG A 155 11.36 -28.92 8.88
N GLN A 156 10.12 -28.43 8.84
CA GLN A 156 9.23 -28.50 9.99
C GLN A 156 8.92 -29.96 10.37
N GLN A 157 8.62 -30.80 9.38
CA GLN A 157 8.38 -32.23 9.62
C GLN A 157 9.61 -32.96 10.19
N GLU A 158 10.83 -32.58 9.78
CA GLU A 158 12.07 -33.12 10.33
C GLU A 158 12.27 -32.69 11.79
N LEU A 159 12.00 -31.42 12.11
CA LEU A 159 12.08 -30.93 13.49
C LEU A 159 11.06 -31.63 14.39
N ASP A 160 9.83 -31.83 13.90
CA ASP A 160 8.78 -32.54 14.65
C ASP A 160 9.20 -34.02 14.90
N GLN A 161 9.87 -34.66 13.93
CA GLN A 161 10.44 -36.01 14.11
C GLN A 161 11.59 -36.04 15.13
N GLN A 162 12.45 -35.02 15.12
CA GLN A 162 13.54 -34.89 16.10
C GLN A 162 12.98 -34.70 17.51
N GLU A 163 11.93 -33.90 17.67
CA GLU A 163 11.26 -33.69 18.95
C GLU A 163 10.68 -35.00 19.50
N GLN A 164 9.96 -35.76 18.67
CA GLN A 164 9.42 -37.07 19.05
C GLN A 164 10.53 -38.08 19.43
N ALA A 165 11.66 -38.06 18.72
CA ALA A 165 12.79 -38.91 19.05
C ALA A 165 13.37 -38.56 20.43
N ILE A 166 13.59 -37.27 20.71
CA ILE A 166 14.07 -36.80 22.01
C ILE A 166 13.09 -37.17 23.13
N GLU A 167 11.79 -36.98 22.92
CA GLU A 167 10.76 -37.37 23.90
C GLU A 167 10.86 -38.86 24.23
N SER A 168 10.97 -39.74 23.23
CA SER A 168 11.10 -41.19 23.46
C SER A 168 12.38 -41.57 24.24
N GLU A 169 13.52 -40.94 23.94
CA GLU A 169 14.77 -41.17 24.68
C GLU A 169 14.66 -40.71 26.15
N THR A 170 13.92 -39.62 26.40
CA THR A 170 13.70 -39.13 27.77
C THR A 170 12.75 -39.99 28.59
N GLU A 171 11.77 -40.65 27.95
CA GLU A 171 10.86 -41.59 28.62
C GLU A 171 11.59 -42.89 29.02
N ASP A 172 12.45 -43.42 28.16
CA ASP A 172 13.24 -44.63 28.43
C ASP A 172 14.25 -44.40 29.56
N GLY A 173 14.92 -43.24 29.58
CA GLY A 173 15.86 -42.87 30.64
C GLY A 173 15.22 -42.83 32.03
N ARG A 174 13.92 -42.52 32.12
CA ARG A 174 13.18 -42.45 33.39
C ARG A 174 12.81 -43.82 33.96
N GLN A 175 12.71 -44.86 33.12
CA GLN A 175 12.34 -46.21 33.57
C GLN A 175 13.52 -47.03 34.11
N GLY A 176 14.76 -46.56 33.95
CA GLY A 176 15.98 -47.28 34.34
C GLY A 176 16.53 -46.99 35.74
N GLU A 177 15.90 -46.11 36.53
CA GLU A 177 16.40 -45.67 37.85
C GLU A 177 15.66 -46.27 39.07
N ASP A 178 14.68 -47.17 38.86
CA ASP A 178 13.97 -47.92 39.93
C ASP A 178 14.57 -49.32 40.16
#